data_AF-A0A5M3ML95-F1
#
_entry.id   AF-A0A5M3ML95-F1
#
_cell.length_a   1.000
_cell.length_b   1.000
_cell.length_c   1.000
_cell.angle_alpha   90.00
_cell.angle_beta   90.00
_cell.angle_gamma   90.00
#
_symmetry.space_group_name_H-M   'P 1'
#
loop_
_entity.id
_entity.type
_entity.pdbx_description
1 polymer ?
#
loop_
_entity_poly.entity_id
_entity_poly.type
_entity_poly.pdbx_seq_one_letter_code
_entity_poly.pdbx_strand_id
1 'polypeptide(L)'
;MPQHCQPWLADGNVVVASADDTKAFRVHRSVLSTYSEVFSNMFSASHEGEGAIDGCPVVHLQDQADDIEHVLRALYGRGYHHQRGQAMLIPFAVVEAFLRLGKKYQIKELYEEARICLLCDFPDNFASWCSRSRSISFPSQKALFIKVANIAQEVGLQRVLPAALYACMTECSLAEIYNGVQEEGEIASLSSHNRAICVASWQSFQALASKTFSWASPMPSPSNSYCRSKTLCADRKRVVLSNKFYPAFAAQALENFDHDWNQGMCSLCASNNLILHNEGRENAWNKFPALFNLATVWDDLKDDGVVAQAPAA
;
A
#
# COMPACT_ATOMS: atom_id res chain seq x y z
N MET A 1 -4.28 34.41 15.01
CA MET A 1 -5.50 33.98 14.31
C MET A 1 -5.08 32.97 13.26
N PRO A 2 -5.80 31.86 13.11
CA PRO A 2 -5.47 30.83 12.13
C PRO A 2 -5.49 31.39 10.70
N GLN A 3 -4.67 30.83 9.83
CA GLN A 3 -4.71 31.10 8.39
C GLN A 3 -6.01 30.56 7.80
N HIS A 4 -6.71 31.36 7.00
CA HIS A 4 -7.89 30.93 6.27
C HIS A 4 -7.48 30.11 5.04
N CYS A 5 -7.90 28.84 5.00
CA CYS A 5 -7.54 27.88 3.97
C CYS A 5 -8.76 27.41 3.20
N GLN A 6 -8.54 26.86 2.00
CA GLN A 6 -9.63 26.39 1.16
C GLN A 6 -10.09 24.99 1.59
N PRO A 7 -11.40 24.73 1.71
CA PRO A 7 -12.51 25.63 1.38
C PRO A 7 -12.75 26.71 2.44
N TRP A 8 -12.92 27.95 1.96
CA TRP A 8 -13.41 29.08 2.76
C TRP A 8 -14.68 29.66 2.13
N LEU A 9 -15.83 29.15 2.55
CA LEU A 9 -17.13 29.43 1.94
C LEU A 9 -17.75 30.68 2.58
N ALA A 10 -18.18 31.62 1.75
CA ALA A 10 -18.77 32.89 2.21
C ALA A 10 -20.09 32.69 2.99
N ASP A 11 -20.84 31.66 2.64
CA ASP A 11 -22.10 31.21 3.26
C ASP A 11 -21.90 30.11 4.33
N GLY A 12 -20.65 29.69 4.56
CA GLY A 12 -20.34 28.66 5.57
C GLY A 12 -20.79 29.08 6.96
N ASN A 13 -21.32 28.12 7.72
CA ASN A 13 -21.94 28.33 9.04
C ASN A 13 -21.19 27.63 10.19
N VAL A 14 -20.01 27.08 9.92
CA VAL A 14 -19.09 26.55 10.92
C VAL A 14 -17.65 26.73 10.44
N VAL A 15 -16.73 26.98 11.37
CA VAL A 15 -15.29 26.99 11.11
C VAL A 15 -14.68 25.74 11.73
N VAL A 16 -13.91 24.99 10.94
CA VAL A 16 -13.13 23.84 11.39
C VAL A 16 -11.67 24.27 11.51
N ALA A 17 -11.07 24.10 12.68
CA ALA A 17 -9.68 24.45 12.96
C ALA A 17 -8.81 23.19 13.13
N SER A 18 -7.54 23.26 12.70
CA SER A 18 -6.55 22.19 12.85
C SER A 18 -6.06 22.03 14.29
N ALA A 19 -5.39 20.90 14.58
CA ALA A 19 -4.91 20.56 15.93
C ALA A 19 -4.00 21.61 16.60
N ASP A 20 -3.28 22.36 15.78
CA ASP A 20 -2.29 23.36 16.16
C ASP A 20 -2.83 24.80 16.08
N ASP A 21 -4.13 24.97 15.77
CA ASP A 21 -4.79 26.26 15.52
C ASP A 21 -4.10 27.13 14.46
N THR A 22 -3.32 26.52 13.54
CA THR A 22 -2.61 27.28 12.49
C THR A 22 -3.43 27.49 11.24
N LYS A 23 -4.33 26.57 10.89
CA LYS A 23 -5.22 26.69 9.72
C LYS A 23 -6.69 26.50 10.12
N ALA A 24 -7.55 27.21 9.42
CA ALA A 24 -8.99 27.14 9.59
C ALA A 24 -9.70 27.08 8.24
N PHE A 25 -10.86 26.42 8.23
CA PHE A 25 -11.68 26.19 7.05
C PHE A 25 -13.12 26.57 7.36
N ARG A 26 -13.73 27.40 6.52
CA ARG A 26 -15.13 27.82 6.70
C ARG A 26 -16.03 27.01 5.79
N VAL A 27 -16.91 26.21 6.39
CA VAL A 27 -17.69 25.17 5.71
C VAL A 27 -19.13 25.13 6.24
N HIS A 28 -19.93 24.22 5.67
CA HIS A 28 -21.31 23.96 6.08
C HIS A 28 -21.41 22.73 6.98
N ARG A 29 -22.09 22.89 8.12
CA ARG A 29 -22.45 21.79 9.03
C ARG A 29 -23.19 20.68 8.29
N SER A 30 -24.18 21.03 7.48
CA SER A 30 -25.03 20.08 6.75
C SER A 30 -24.24 19.16 5.82
N VAL A 31 -23.25 19.69 5.10
CA VAL A 31 -22.38 18.88 4.22
C VAL A 31 -21.58 17.89 5.06
N LEU A 32 -20.92 18.34 6.13
CA LEU A 32 -20.14 17.45 6.99
C LEU A 32 -21.01 16.37 7.65
N SER A 33 -22.19 16.74 8.16
CA SER A 33 -23.16 15.81 8.74
C SER A 33 -23.74 14.82 7.73
N THR A 34 -23.82 15.20 6.45
CA THR A 34 -24.30 14.30 5.38
C THR A 34 -23.34 13.13 5.18
N TYR A 35 -22.03 13.38 5.28
CA TYR A 35 -20.99 12.38 5.04
C TYR A 35 -20.43 11.73 6.30
N SER A 36 -20.77 12.25 7.49
CA SER A 36 -20.19 11.81 8.76
C SER A 36 -21.19 11.95 9.90
N GLU A 37 -21.59 10.81 10.44
CA GLU A 37 -22.38 10.75 11.66
C GLU A 37 -21.63 11.36 12.85
N VAL A 38 -20.30 11.20 12.88
CA VAL A 38 -19.44 11.79 13.92
C VAL A 38 -19.55 13.31 13.92
N PHE A 39 -19.47 13.96 12.77
CA PHE A 39 -19.68 15.41 12.67
C PHE A 39 -21.11 15.83 13.00
N SER A 40 -22.12 15.05 12.58
CA SER A 40 -23.52 15.29 12.97
C SER A 40 -23.71 15.32 14.48
N ASN A 41 -23.16 14.32 15.17
CA ASN A 41 -23.21 14.23 16.63
C ASN A 41 -22.41 15.33 17.31
N MET A 42 -21.23 15.67 16.77
CA MET A 42 -20.39 16.75 17.27
C MET A 42 -21.14 18.08 17.27
N PHE A 43 -21.77 18.48 16.15
CA PHE A 43 -22.52 19.74 16.08
C PHE A 43 -23.78 19.75 16.94
N SER A 44 -24.37 18.57 17.21
CA SER A 44 -25.55 18.45 18.07
C SER A 44 -25.18 18.56 19.56
N ALA A 45 -23.98 18.15 19.94
CA ALA A 45 -23.47 18.20 21.30
C ALA A 45 -22.78 19.53 21.66
N SER A 46 -22.26 20.25 20.65
CA SER A 46 -21.62 21.55 20.86
C SER A 46 -22.66 22.60 21.29
N HIS A 47 -22.48 23.17 22.48
CA HIS A 47 -23.19 24.38 22.89
C HIS A 47 -22.61 25.59 22.16
N GLU A 48 -23.47 26.47 21.63
CA GLU A 48 -23.06 27.72 20.98
C GLU A 48 -22.36 28.62 22.02
N GLY A 49 -21.02 28.66 22.01
CA GLY A 49 -20.25 29.45 22.99
C GLY A 49 -18.72 29.27 22.99
N GLU A 50 -18.19 28.22 22.36
CA GLU A 50 -16.73 27.94 22.28
C GLU A 50 -16.03 28.77 21.19
N GLY A 51 -16.06 30.09 21.32
CA GLY A 51 -15.37 31.01 20.41
C GLY A 51 -16.01 31.13 19.02
N ALA A 52 -15.77 32.26 18.37
CA ALA A 52 -16.27 32.52 17.02
C ALA A 52 -15.15 33.11 16.16
N ILE A 53 -15.01 32.58 14.95
CA ILE A 53 -14.19 33.16 13.88
C ILE A 53 -15.16 33.67 12.82
N ASP A 54 -15.08 34.94 12.47
CA ASP A 54 -15.97 35.61 11.51
C ASP A 54 -17.47 35.38 11.81
N GLY A 55 -17.82 35.39 13.10
CA GLY A 55 -19.20 35.18 13.56
C GLY A 55 -19.71 33.74 13.44
N CYS A 56 -18.86 32.79 13.04
CA CYS A 56 -19.20 31.38 12.95
C CYS A 56 -18.63 30.61 14.15
N PRO A 57 -19.36 29.63 14.69
CA PRO A 57 -18.86 28.74 15.74
C PRO A 57 -17.67 27.94 15.23
N VAL A 58 -16.69 27.73 16.10
CA VAL A 58 -15.44 27.03 15.77
C VAL A 58 -15.46 25.62 16.35
N VAL A 59 -14.98 24.66 15.56
CA VAL A 59 -14.80 23.26 15.95
C VAL A 59 -13.34 22.90 15.76
N HIS A 60 -12.66 22.62 16.86
CA HIS A 60 -11.24 22.28 16.87
C HIS A 60 -11.07 20.77 16.70
N LEU A 61 -10.43 20.36 15.60
CA LEU A 61 -10.09 18.97 15.35
C LEU A 61 -8.69 18.68 15.89
N GLN A 62 -8.43 17.41 16.19
CA GLN A 62 -7.10 16.96 16.64
C GLN A 62 -6.23 16.51 15.46
N ASP A 63 -6.59 16.90 14.24
CA ASP A 63 -5.99 16.43 13.01
C ASP A 63 -5.12 17.48 12.35
N GLN A 64 -4.18 17.00 11.54
CA GLN A 64 -3.27 17.86 10.80
C GLN A 64 -4.03 18.65 9.74
N ALA A 65 -3.61 19.90 9.55
CA ALA A 65 -4.32 20.82 8.68
C ALA A 65 -4.39 20.35 7.22
N ASP A 66 -3.32 19.70 6.73
CA ASP A 66 -3.26 19.20 5.35
C ASP A 66 -4.21 18.02 5.13
N ASP A 67 -4.33 17.11 6.10
CA ASP A 67 -5.30 16.00 6.05
C ASP A 67 -6.75 16.53 6.03
N ILE A 68 -7.04 17.53 6.88
CA ILE A 68 -8.34 18.20 6.93
C ILE A 68 -8.64 18.85 5.58
N GLU A 69 -7.69 19.60 5.01
CA GLU A 69 -7.85 20.24 3.71
C GLU A 69 -8.18 19.22 2.63
N HIS A 70 -7.45 18.11 2.57
CA HIS A 70 -7.67 17.07 1.56
C HIS A 70 -9.08 16.48 1.63
N VAL A 71 -9.57 16.18 2.83
CA VAL A 71 -10.92 15.66 3.03
C VAL A 71 -11.97 16.69 2.69
N LEU A 72 -11.84 17.92 3.19
CA LEU A 72 -12.82 18.97 2.93
C LEU A 72 -12.93 19.27 1.43
N ARG A 73 -11.79 19.40 0.73
CA ARG A 73 -11.80 19.59 -0.73
C ARG A 73 -12.49 18.44 -1.46
N ALA A 74 -12.37 17.20 -0.97
CA ALA A 74 -13.06 16.04 -1.54
C ALA A 74 -14.58 16.13 -1.39
N LEU A 75 -15.05 16.57 -0.22
CA LEU A 75 -16.49 16.67 0.09
C LEU A 75 -17.18 17.79 -0.71
N TYR A 76 -16.47 18.88 -0.99
CA TYR A 76 -16.99 20.00 -1.78
C TYR A 76 -16.71 19.90 -3.29
N GLY A 77 -15.78 19.03 -3.71
CA GLY A 77 -15.41 18.85 -5.10
C GLY A 77 -14.92 17.42 -5.35
N ARG A 78 -15.85 16.50 -5.66
CA ARG A 78 -15.51 15.12 -6.03
C ARG A 78 -14.51 15.12 -7.20
N GLY A 79 -13.44 14.36 -7.04
CA GLY A 79 -12.39 14.24 -8.05
C GLY A 79 -11.47 15.46 -8.18
N TYR A 80 -11.42 16.38 -7.21
CA TYR A 80 -10.48 17.51 -7.24
C TYR A 80 -9.00 17.08 -7.33
N HIS A 81 -8.70 15.88 -6.84
CA HIS A 81 -7.36 15.30 -6.83
C HIS A 81 -7.02 14.61 -8.16
N HIS A 82 -7.99 14.43 -9.08
CA HIS A 82 -7.71 13.95 -10.42
C HIS A 82 -7.16 15.11 -11.27
N GLN A 83 -5.88 15.01 -11.65
CA GLN A 83 -5.29 15.95 -12.59
C GLN A 83 -5.86 15.71 -13.99
N ARG A 84 -6.48 16.73 -14.60
CA ARG A 84 -6.95 16.66 -15.99
C ARG A 84 -5.77 16.38 -16.92
N GLY A 85 -5.86 15.30 -17.71
CA GLY A 85 -4.93 14.99 -18.80
C GLY A 85 -3.74 14.11 -18.44
N GLN A 86 -3.63 13.63 -17.19
CA GLN A 86 -2.66 12.61 -16.80
C GLN A 86 -3.36 11.29 -16.47
N ALA A 87 -2.60 10.19 -16.39
CA ALA A 87 -3.12 8.95 -15.79
C ALA A 87 -3.75 9.30 -14.43
N MET A 88 -4.91 8.69 -14.13
CA MET A 88 -5.77 8.96 -12.96
C MET A 88 -5.10 8.54 -11.63
N LEU A 89 -3.88 9.01 -11.37
CA LEU A 89 -3.13 8.71 -10.16
C LEU A 89 -3.57 9.64 -9.04
N ILE A 90 -3.72 9.09 -7.84
CA ILE A 90 -4.03 9.84 -6.63
C ILE A 90 -2.74 10.09 -5.85
N PRO A 91 -2.43 11.33 -5.45
CA PRO A 91 -1.30 11.60 -4.55
C PRO A 91 -1.43 10.81 -3.24
N PHE A 92 -0.36 10.17 -2.80
CA PHE A 92 -0.39 9.35 -1.58
C PHE A 92 -0.87 10.14 -0.34
N ALA A 93 -0.51 11.43 -0.22
CA ALA A 93 -1.00 12.28 0.88
C ALA A 93 -2.54 12.36 0.92
N VAL A 94 -3.22 12.34 -0.23
CA VAL A 94 -4.69 12.30 -0.30
C VAL A 94 -5.22 10.94 0.16
N VAL A 95 -4.59 9.84 -0.29
CA VAL A 95 -4.94 8.47 0.14
C VAL A 95 -4.78 8.33 1.65
N GLU A 96 -3.68 8.84 2.20
CA GLU A 96 -3.37 8.81 3.63
C GLU A 96 -4.40 9.60 4.45
N ALA A 97 -4.71 10.83 4.04
CA ALA A 97 -5.74 11.66 4.68
C ALA A 97 -7.12 10.99 4.65
N PHE A 98 -7.50 10.41 3.50
CA PHE A 98 -8.77 9.71 3.33
C PHE A 98 -8.88 8.47 4.22
N LEU A 99 -7.80 7.71 4.38
CA LEU A 99 -7.80 6.55 5.27
C LEU A 99 -7.91 6.96 6.74
N ARG A 100 -7.09 7.92 7.20
CA ARG A 100 -7.11 8.37 8.60
C ARG A 100 -8.43 9.00 8.99
N LEU A 101 -8.79 10.07 8.29
CA LEU A 101 -9.96 10.88 8.64
C LEU A 101 -11.25 10.19 8.21
N GLY A 102 -11.23 9.43 7.11
CA GLY A 102 -12.37 8.60 6.71
C GLY A 102 -12.70 7.55 7.75
N LYS A 103 -11.70 6.90 8.36
CA LYS A 103 -11.93 5.98 9.48
C LYS A 103 -12.36 6.72 10.74
N LYS A 104 -11.64 7.77 11.15
CA LYS A 104 -11.87 8.52 12.41
C LYS A 104 -13.25 9.19 12.45
N TYR A 105 -13.65 9.82 11.35
CA TYR A 105 -14.91 10.54 11.21
C TYR A 105 -15.99 9.72 10.50
N GLN A 106 -15.73 8.44 10.21
CA GLN A 106 -16.68 7.54 9.53
C GLN A 106 -17.18 8.08 8.19
N ILE A 107 -16.30 8.72 7.41
CA ILE A 107 -16.58 9.18 6.04
C ILE A 107 -16.34 8.01 5.08
N LYS A 108 -17.36 7.15 4.95
CA LYS A 108 -17.27 5.85 4.29
C LYS A 108 -16.78 5.95 2.84
N GLU A 109 -17.28 6.91 2.08
CA GLU A 109 -16.96 7.03 0.65
C GLU A 109 -15.47 7.31 0.43
N LEU A 110 -14.88 8.20 1.23
CA LEU A 110 -13.45 8.53 1.12
C LEU A 110 -12.57 7.37 1.59
N TYR A 111 -12.97 6.71 2.68
CA TYR A 111 -12.24 5.56 3.20
C TYR A 111 -12.20 4.42 2.17
N GLU A 112 -13.35 4.05 1.59
CA GLU A 112 -13.40 2.99 0.58
C GLU A 112 -12.67 3.36 -0.72
N GLU A 113 -12.74 4.62 -1.15
CA GLU A 113 -11.99 5.12 -2.31
C GLU A 113 -10.48 4.91 -2.13
N ALA A 114 -9.93 5.34 -0.99
CA ALA A 114 -8.52 5.17 -0.67
C ALA A 114 -8.12 3.70 -0.46
N ARG A 115 -8.99 2.92 0.17
CA ARG A 115 -8.81 1.47 0.35
C ARG A 115 -8.73 0.72 -0.98
N ILE A 116 -9.61 1.03 -1.93
CA ILE A 116 -9.58 0.46 -3.28
C ILE A 116 -8.27 0.81 -3.97
N CYS A 117 -7.80 2.06 -3.88
CA CYS A 117 -6.53 2.47 -4.47
C CYS A 117 -5.34 1.68 -3.91
N LEU A 118 -5.30 1.46 -2.59
CA LEU A 118 -4.27 0.61 -1.99
C LEU A 118 -4.36 -0.84 -2.46
N LEU A 119 -5.56 -1.42 -2.57
CA LEU A 119 -5.74 -2.80 -3.04
C LEU A 119 -5.42 -2.97 -4.53
N CYS A 120 -5.52 -1.92 -5.34
CA CYS A 120 -5.05 -1.95 -6.73
C CYS A 120 -3.53 -2.06 -6.81
N ASP A 121 -2.79 -1.32 -5.97
CA ASP A 121 -1.32 -1.26 -6.00
C ASP A 121 -0.67 -2.38 -5.16
N PHE A 122 -1.36 -2.82 -4.11
CA PHE A 122 -0.94 -3.83 -3.12
C PHE A 122 -2.07 -4.85 -2.88
N PRO A 123 -2.39 -5.66 -3.89
CA PRO A 123 -3.50 -6.61 -3.83
C PRO A 123 -3.22 -7.78 -2.88
N ASP A 124 -4.27 -8.53 -2.59
CA ASP A 124 -4.27 -9.67 -1.68
C ASP A 124 -4.41 -11.03 -2.39
N ASN A 125 -4.42 -11.01 -3.72
CA ASN A 125 -4.41 -12.22 -4.53
C ASN A 125 -3.37 -12.13 -5.65
N PHE A 126 -2.85 -13.30 -6.05
CA PHE A 126 -1.72 -13.40 -6.96
C PHE A 126 -2.03 -12.89 -8.38
N ALA A 127 -3.25 -13.11 -8.87
CA ALA A 127 -3.67 -12.68 -10.21
C ALA A 127 -3.71 -11.16 -10.31
N SER A 128 -4.28 -10.48 -9.32
CA SER A 128 -4.25 -9.03 -9.20
C SER A 128 -2.82 -8.52 -9.03
N TRP A 129 -1.97 -9.21 -8.25
CA TRP A 129 -0.55 -8.83 -8.17
C TRP A 129 0.12 -8.83 -9.53
N CYS A 130 -0.11 -9.87 -10.35
CA CYS A 130 0.50 -9.97 -11.68
C CYS A 130 -0.02 -8.94 -12.68
N SER A 131 -1.27 -8.48 -12.53
CA SER A 131 -1.94 -7.57 -13.46
C SER A 131 -2.08 -6.13 -12.94
N ARG A 132 -1.50 -5.83 -11.77
CA ARG A 132 -1.68 -4.53 -11.11
C ARG A 132 -1.17 -3.36 -11.94
N SER A 133 -1.93 -2.27 -11.89
CA SER A 133 -1.55 -0.96 -12.40
C SER A 133 -1.33 -0.03 -11.23
N ARG A 134 -0.41 0.94 -11.39
CA ARG A 134 -0.23 2.00 -10.42
C ARG A 134 -1.48 2.90 -10.39
N SER A 135 -1.97 3.16 -9.19
CA SER A 135 -3.11 4.03 -8.88
C SER A 135 -2.67 5.19 -7.98
N ILE A 136 -1.50 5.07 -7.33
CA ILE A 136 -0.99 6.05 -6.37
C ILE A 136 0.29 6.70 -6.91
N SER A 137 0.37 8.03 -6.82
CA SER A 137 1.59 8.78 -7.13
C SER A 137 2.32 9.22 -5.87
N PHE A 138 3.62 8.97 -5.83
CA PHE A 138 4.54 9.48 -4.83
C PHE A 138 5.96 9.54 -5.41
N PRO A 139 6.81 10.53 -5.05
CA PRO A 139 8.12 10.71 -5.68
C PRO A 139 9.04 9.50 -5.51
N SER A 140 9.25 9.05 -4.26
CA SER A 140 10.08 7.87 -3.96
C SER A 140 9.27 6.59 -3.76
N GLN A 141 9.50 5.58 -4.60
CA GLN A 141 8.83 4.28 -4.45
C GLN A 141 9.17 3.57 -3.14
N LYS A 142 10.42 3.64 -2.69
CA LYS A 142 10.83 3.03 -1.42
C LYS A 142 10.10 3.67 -0.24
N ALA A 143 10.05 5.01 -0.21
CA ALA A 143 9.34 5.75 0.84
C ALA A 143 7.83 5.47 0.77
N LEU A 144 7.25 5.34 -0.43
CA LEU A 144 5.86 4.95 -0.61
C LEU A 144 5.57 3.58 0.01
N PHE A 145 6.37 2.55 -0.27
CA PHE A 145 6.13 1.21 0.31
C PHE A 145 6.15 1.23 1.84
N ILE A 146 7.10 1.97 2.41
CA ILE A 146 7.21 2.16 3.87
C ILE A 146 5.95 2.85 4.42
N LYS A 147 5.53 3.96 3.81
CA LYS A 147 4.35 4.72 4.22
C LYS A 147 3.06 3.90 4.08
N VAL A 148 2.92 3.14 2.99
CA VAL A 148 1.78 2.22 2.77
C VAL A 148 1.72 1.13 3.84
N ALA A 149 2.85 0.49 4.15
CA ALA A 149 2.88 -0.53 5.21
C ALA A 149 2.47 0.06 6.57
N ASN A 150 2.92 1.28 6.88
CA ASN A 150 2.57 1.93 8.13
C ASN A 150 1.08 2.33 8.20
N ILE A 151 0.54 2.98 7.16
CA ILE A 151 -0.87 3.39 7.17
C ILE A 151 -1.79 2.18 7.14
N ALA A 152 -1.46 1.12 6.40
CA ALA A 152 -2.25 -0.11 6.39
C ALA A 152 -2.29 -0.75 7.79
N GLN A 153 -1.19 -0.72 8.53
CA GLN A 153 -1.17 -1.17 9.92
C GLN A 153 -2.00 -0.24 10.82
N GLU A 154 -1.82 1.07 10.69
CA GLU A 154 -2.49 2.12 11.48
C GLU A 154 -4.01 2.03 11.36
N VAL A 155 -4.53 1.87 10.14
CA VAL A 155 -5.97 1.78 9.87
C VAL A 155 -6.47 0.34 9.82
N GLY A 156 -5.62 -0.66 10.10
CA GLY A 156 -6.03 -2.06 10.18
C GLY A 156 -6.41 -2.69 8.85
N LEU A 157 -5.86 -2.24 7.72
CA LEU A 157 -6.02 -2.86 6.40
C LEU A 157 -5.08 -4.07 6.25
N GLN A 158 -5.41 -5.16 6.95
CA GLN A 158 -4.58 -6.36 7.03
C GLN A 158 -4.33 -7.01 5.67
N ARG A 159 -5.26 -6.88 4.71
CA ARG A 159 -5.13 -7.46 3.36
C ARG A 159 -4.03 -6.80 2.51
N VAL A 160 -3.73 -5.53 2.78
CA VAL A 160 -2.70 -4.74 2.06
C VAL A 160 -1.28 -5.04 2.58
N LEU A 161 -1.16 -5.33 3.87
CA LEU A 161 0.13 -5.42 4.57
C LEU A 161 1.12 -6.43 3.95
N PRO A 162 0.75 -7.68 3.62
CA PRO A 162 1.74 -8.64 3.13
C PRO A 162 2.39 -8.18 1.81
N ALA A 163 1.60 -7.61 0.90
CA ALA A 163 2.09 -7.08 -0.37
C ALA A 163 3.00 -5.85 -0.16
N ALA A 164 2.62 -4.93 0.74
CA ALA A 164 3.42 -3.75 1.07
C ALA A 164 4.75 -4.09 1.76
N LEU A 165 4.74 -5.04 2.71
CA LEU A 165 5.95 -5.53 3.38
C LEU A 165 6.87 -6.27 2.42
N TYR A 166 6.32 -7.10 1.52
CA TYR A 166 7.09 -7.72 0.46
C TYR A 166 7.77 -6.69 -0.45
N ALA A 167 7.07 -5.63 -0.84
CA ALA A 167 7.64 -4.55 -1.64
C ALA A 167 8.78 -3.83 -0.88
N CYS A 168 8.60 -3.53 0.42
CA CYS A 168 9.65 -2.98 1.26
C CYS A 168 10.90 -3.88 1.28
N MET A 169 10.75 -5.18 1.53
CA MET A 169 11.87 -6.12 1.62
C MET A 169 12.57 -6.39 0.28
N THR A 170 11.88 -6.12 -0.82
CA THR A 170 12.42 -6.29 -2.17
C THR A 170 13.22 -5.07 -2.62
N GLU A 171 12.77 -3.87 -2.27
CA GLU A 171 13.29 -2.61 -2.82
C GLU A 171 14.20 -1.86 -1.83
N CYS A 172 14.04 -2.11 -0.53
CA CYS A 172 14.88 -1.54 0.52
C CYS A 172 15.96 -2.53 0.96
N SER A 173 17.19 -2.03 1.09
CA SER A 173 18.26 -2.73 1.79
C SER A 173 17.92 -2.92 3.28
N LEU A 174 18.57 -3.87 3.95
CA LEU A 174 18.38 -4.08 5.39
C LEU A 174 18.70 -2.81 6.20
N ALA A 175 19.68 -2.01 5.76
CA ALA A 175 20.01 -0.73 6.38
C ALA A 175 18.88 0.31 6.21
N GLU A 176 18.24 0.37 5.04
CA GLU A 176 17.07 1.24 4.78
C GLU A 176 15.83 0.75 5.54
N ILE A 177 15.60 -0.56 5.66
CA ILE A 177 14.53 -1.12 6.50
C ILE A 177 14.72 -0.71 7.96
N TYR A 178 15.96 -0.73 8.44
CA TYR A 178 16.26 -0.41 9.83
C TYR A 178 16.26 1.10 10.12
N ASN A 179 16.89 1.91 9.26
CA ASN A 179 17.08 3.35 9.50
C ASN A 179 16.01 4.23 8.84
N GLY A 180 15.29 3.72 7.86
CA GLY A 180 14.42 4.49 6.99
C GLY A 180 15.12 4.96 5.71
N VAL A 181 14.33 5.60 4.84
CA VAL A 181 14.74 6.16 3.55
C VAL A 181 14.55 7.66 3.61
N GLN A 182 15.56 8.41 3.14
CA GLN A 182 15.49 9.87 3.07
C GLN A 182 14.56 10.30 1.93
N GLU A 183 13.59 11.17 2.23
CA GLU A 183 12.61 11.71 1.29
C GLU A 183 12.35 13.18 1.62
N GLU A 184 12.64 14.09 0.68
CA GLU A 184 12.36 15.54 0.78
C GLU A 184 12.77 16.21 2.12
N GLY A 185 13.85 15.73 2.74
CA GLY A 185 14.35 16.27 4.02
C GLY A 185 13.80 15.59 5.27
N GLU A 186 12.86 14.65 5.10
CA GLU A 186 12.36 13.76 6.14
C GLU A 186 12.90 12.34 5.97
N ILE A 187 12.76 11.51 7.02
CA ILE A 187 13.11 10.09 6.98
C ILE A 187 11.81 9.28 7.05
N ALA A 188 11.44 8.65 5.94
CA ALA A 188 10.37 7.66 5.91
C ALA A 188 10.89 6.36 6.54
N SER A 189 10.43 6.05 7.76
CA SER A 189 10.83 4.84 8.48
C SER A 189 9.63 3.93 8.76
N LEU A 190 9.86 2.61 8.70
CA LEU A 190 8.85 1.64 9.10
C LEU A 190 8.53 1.80 10.59
N SER A 191 7.27 1.59 10.96
CA SER A 191 6.85 1.46 12.35
C SER A 191 7.72 0.40 13.06
N SER A 192 7.86 0.51 14.38
CA SER A 192 8.62 -0.48 15.16
C SER A 192 8.11 -1.90 14.93
N HIS A 193 6.79 -2.06 14.77
CA HIS A 193 6.13 -3.32 14.48
C HIS A 193 6.49 -3.87 13.09
N ASN A 194 6.27 -3.09 12.02
CA ASN A 194 6.57 -3.52 10.66
C ASN A 194 8.07 -3.78 10.46
N ARG A 195 8.93 -3.00 11.12
CA ARG A 195 10.38 -3.20 11.11
C ARG A 195 10.77 -4.53 11.74
N ALA A 196 10.19 -4.87 12.90
CA ALA A 196 10.42 -6.15 13.56
C ALA A 196 9.97 -7.33 12.69
N ILE A 197 8.82 -7.21 12.01
CA ILE A 197 8.35 -8.21 11.05
C ILE A 197 9.38 -8.40 9.93
N CYS A 198 9.78 -7.34 9.23
CA CYS A 198 10.74 -7.44 8.12
C CYS A 198 12.07 -8.10 8.55
N VAL A 199 12.59 -7.73 9.72
CA VAL A 199 13.84 -8.32 10.24
C VAL A 199 13.66 -9.80 10.57
N ALA A 200 12.59 -10.17 11.27
CA ALA A 200 12.31 -11.55 11.64
C ALA A 200 12.07 -12.45 10.41
N SER A 201 11.45 -11.90 9.36
CA SER A 201 11.12 -12.62 8.13
C SER A 201 12.28 -12.71 7.13
N TRP A 202 13.40 -12.01 7.33
CA TRP A 202 14.46 -11.84 6.33
C TRP A 202 15.00 -13.15 5.75
N GLN A 203 15.32 -14.12 6.61
CA GLN A 203 15.84 -15.43 6.18
C GLN A 203 14.79 -16.22 5.37
N SER A 204 13.55 -16.25 5.86
CA SER A 204 12.43 -16.93 5.20
C SER A 204 12.09 -16.28 3.85
N PHE A 205 12.18 -14.95 3.78
CA PHE A 205 11.99 -14.18 2.55
C PHE A 205 13.02 -14.56 1.48
N GLN A 206 14.31 -14.64 1.84
CA GLN A 206 15.36 -15.13 0.94
C GLN A 206 15.12 -16.59 0.52
N ALA A 207 14.67 -17.44 1.45
CA ALA A 207 14.36 -18.83 1.15
C ALA A 207 13.20 -19.00 0.15
N LEU A 208 12.22 -18.09 0.12
CA LEU A 208 11.15 -18.09 -0.89
C LEU A 208 11.71 -17.86 -2.28
N ALA A 209 12.59 -16.86 -2.44
CA ALA A 209 13.24 -16.60 -3.72
C ALA A 209 14.07 -17.82 -4.18
N SER A 210 14.84 -18.44 -3.30
CA SER A 210 15.56 -19.69 -3.61
C SER A 210 14.64 -20.83 -4.09
N LYS A 211 13.43 -20.94 -3.51
CA LYS A 211 12.43 -21.94 -3.96
C LYS A 211 11.86 -21.61 -5.32
N THR A 212 11.52 -20.35 -5.58
CA THR A 212 11.04 -19.86 -6.89
C THR A 212 12.04 -20.14 -8.02
N PHE A 213 13.35 -20.07 -7.72
CA PHE A 213 14.42 -20.33 -8.68
C PHE A 213 14.96 -21.77 -8.64
N SER A 214 14.34 -22.68 -7.88
CA SER A 214 14.83 -24.06 -7.73
C SER A 214 14.92 -24.84 -9.06
N TRP A 215 14.11 -24.46 -10.05
CA TRP A 215 14.17 -24.99 -11.43
C TRP A 215 15.53 -24.75 -12.11
N ALA A 216 16.27 -23.72 -11.70
CA ALA A 216 17.60 -23.39 -12.21
C ALA A 216 18.70 -24.25 -11.57
N SER A 217 18.38 -25.14 -10.64
CA SER A 217 19.33 -26.14 -10.16
C SER A 217 19.81 -27.03 -11.32
N PRO A 218 21.14 -27.20 -11.48
CA PRO A 218 21.70 -28.07 -12.52
C PRO A 218 21.58 -29.57 -12.15
N MET A 219 21.08 -29.89 -10.96
CA MET A 219 20.88 -31.27 -10.52
C MET A 219 19.89 -32.01 -11.44
N PRO A 220 20.06 -33.32 -11.64
CA PRO A 220 19.10 -34.12 -12.40
C PRO A 220 17.74 -34.12 -11.69
N SER A 221 16.77 -33.37 -12.22
CA SER A 221 15.37 -33.54 -11.88
C SER A 221 14.75 -34.63 -12.76
N PRO A 222 13.73 -35.38 -12.29
CA PRO A 222 12.96 -36.30 -13.14
C PRO A 222 12.44 -35.63 -14.44
N SER A 223 12.18 -34.32 -14.39
CA SER A 223 11.75 -33.51 -15.55
C SER A 223 12.84 -33.24 -16.59
N ASN A 224 14.12 -33.50 -16.27
CA ASN A 224 15.26 -33.37 -17.21
C ASN A 224 15.53 -34.65 -18.02
N SER A 225 14.79 -35.74 -17.79
CA SER A 225 15.00 -37.04 -18.47
C SER A 225 14.89 -36.95 -20.00
N TYR A 226 14.07 -36.03 -20.51
CA TYR A 226 13.82 -35.81 -21.95
C TYR A 226 14.59 -34.60 -22.53
N CYS A 227 15.56 -34.03 -21.80
CA CYS A 227 16.34 -32.90 -22.29
C CYS A 227 17.19 -33.26 -23.51
N ARG A 228 17.03 -32.51 -24.60
CA ARG A 228 17.73 -32.74 -25.88
C ARG A 228 19.14 -32.15 -25.94
N SER A 229 19.46 -31.22 -25.04
CA SER A 229 20.73 -30.48 -25.03
C SER A 229 21.24 -30.32 -23.60
N LYS A 230 21.54 -31.46 -22.94
CA LYS A 230 21.83 -31.53 -21.50
C LYS A 230 22.87 -30.51 -21.03
N THR A 231 24.02 -30.44 -21.70
CA THR A 231 25.11 -29.53 -21.34
C THR A 231 24.68 -28.08 -21.46
N LEU A 232 24.16 -27.69 -22.61
CA LEU A 232 23.75 -26.31 -22.88
C LEU A 232 22.62 -25.83 -21.97
N CYS A 233 21.62 -26.67 -21.72
CA CYS A 233 20.55 -26.36 -20.77
C CYS A 233 21.09 -26.23 -19.33
N ALA A 234 22.00 -27.12 -18.91
CA ALA A 234 22.60 -27.04 -17.58
C ALA A 234 23.48 -25.79 -17.41
N ASP A 235 24.27 -25.44 -18.43
CA ASP A 235 25.10 -24.23 -18.43
C ASP A 235 24.25 -22.98 -18.35
N ARG A 236 23.15 -22.90 -19.12
CA ARG A 236 22.25 -21.74 -19.02
C ARG A 236 21.62 -21.62 -17.64
N LYS A 237 21.20 -22.74 -17.04
CA LYS A 237 20.68 -22.78 -15.65
C LYS A 237 21.72 -22.29 -14.63
N ARG A 238 22.99 -22.69 -14.78
CA ARG A 238 24.10 -22.18 -13.94
C ARG A 238 24.30 -20.67 -14.11
N VAL A 239 24.19 -20.14 -15.34
CA VAL A 239 24.26 -18.69 -15.58
C VAL A 239 23.15 -17.96 -14.84
N VAL A 240 21.91 -18.46 -14.90
CA VAL A 240 20.78 -17.87 -14.16
C VAL A 240 21.05 -17.88 -12.65
N LEU A 241 21.47 -19.03 -12.09
CA LEU A 241 21.81 -19.11 -10.67
C LEU A 241 22.95 -18.15 -10.30
N SER A 242 24.02 -18.11 -11.09
CA SER A 242 25.14 -17.20 -10.84
C SER A 242 24.66 -15.76 -10.81
N ASN A 243 23.89 -15.32 -11.81
CA ASN A 243 23.42 -13.93 -11.91
C ASN A 243 22.44 -13.54 -10.79
N LYS A 244 21.65 -14.49 -10.28
CA LYS A 244 20.60 -14.22 -9.28
C LYS A 244 21.09 -14.35 -7.84
N PHE A 245 22.14 -15.12 -7.60
CA PHE A 245 22.60 -15.45 -6.26
C PHE A 245 24.05 -15.05 -5.97
N TYR A 246 24.82 -14.56 -6.95
CA TYR A 246 26.24 -14.20 -6.78
C TYR A 246 26.63 -12.94 -7.60
N PRO A 247 27.53 -12.06 -7.08
CA PRO A 247 28.10 -12.05 -5.74
C PRO A 247 27.12 -11.57 -4.65
N ALA A 248 26.04 -10.90 -5.04
CA ALA A 248 24.98 -10.46 -4.15
C ALA A 248 23.66 -11.18 -4.48
N PHE A 249 22.81 -11.35 -3.48
CA PHE A 249 21.50 -11.96 -3.63
C PHE A 249 20.55 -10.97 -4.31
N ALA A 250 20.20 -11.24 -5.57
CA ALA A 250 19.32 -10.41 -6.41
C ALA A 250 18.00 -11.10 -6.77
N ALA A 251 17.82 -12.37 -6.39
CA ALA A 251 16.61 -13.14 -6.67
C ALA A 251 15.41 -12.58 -5.90
N GLN A 252 14.27 -12.43 -6.59
CA GLN A 252 13.01 -12.04 -5.96
C GLN A 252 11.96 -13.14 -6.14
N ALA A 253 11.24 -13.47 -5.07
CA ALA A 253 10.31 -14.60 -5.07
C ALA A 253 9.15 -14.45 -6.07
N LEU A 254 8.76 -13.21 -6.41
CA LEU A 254 7.68 -12.92 -7.35
C LEU A 254 8.15 -12.33 -8.68
N GLU A 255 9.46 -12.34 -8.95
CA GLU A 255 10.02 -11.83 -10.21
C GLU A 255 9.30 -12.45 -11.40
N ASN A 256 9.00 -11.66 -12.44
CA ASN A 256 8.45 -12.22 -13.67
C ASN A 256 9.50 -13.11 -14.33
N PHE A 257 9.04 -14.17 -15.03
CA PHE A 257 9.95 -14.99 -15.80
C PHE A 257 10.54 -14.19 -16.95
N ASP A 258 11.87 -14.06 -16.98
CA ASP A 258 12.57 -13.45 -18.10
C ASP A 258 12.80 -14.49 -19.20
N HIS A 259 12.30 -14.23 -20.40
CA HIS A 259 12.46 -15.12 -21.54
C HIS A 259 13.94 -15.35 -21.89
N ASP A 260 14.82 -14.40 -21.60
CA ASP A 260 16.25 -14.55 -21.83
C ASP A 260 16.84 -15.65 -20.95
N TRP A 261 16.27 -15.98 -19.79
CA TRP A 261 16.74 -17.09 -18.97
C TRP A 261 16.74 -18.42 -19.71
N ASN A 262 15.89 -18.58 -20.73
CA ASN A 262 15.81 -19.77 -21.57
C ASN A 262 16.59 -19.67 -22.89
N GLN A 263 17.35 -18.60 -23.12
CA GLN A 263 18.06 -18.39 -24.39
C GLN A 263 18.97 -19.60 -24.74
N GLY A 264 18.77 -20.14 -25.94
CA GLY A 264 19.49 -21.30 -26.46
C GLY A 264 19.03 -22.66 -25.91
N MET A 265 18.24 -22.70 -24.83
CA MET A 265 17.78 -23.96 -24.25
C MET A 265 16.86 -24.73 -25.19
N CYS A 266 16.81 -26.05 -25.04
CA CYS A 266 15.83 -26.86 -25.77
C CYS A 266 14.40 -26.50 -25.32
N SER A 267 13.43 -26.60 -26.25
CA SER A 267 12.03 -26.18 -26.04
C SER A 267 11.36 -26.83 -24.83
N LEU A 268 11.68 -28.08 -24.53
CA LEU A 268 11.12 -28.79 -23.38
C LEU A 268 11.59 -28.19 -22.06
N CYS A 269 12.90 -27.98 -21.90
CA CYS A 269 13.43 -27.34 -20.70
C CYS A 269 12.91 -25.90 -20.57
N ALA A 270 12.85 -25.15 -21.68
CA ALA A 270 12.35 -23.79 -21.67
C ALA A 270 10.91 -23.71 -21.16
N SER A 271 10.03 -24.57 -21.69
CA SER A 271 8.62 -24.63 -21.27
C SER A 271 8.49 -25.06 -19.80
N ASN A 272 9.22 -26.10 -19.39
CA ASN A 272 9.18 -26.59 -18.00
C ASN A 272 9.69 -25.55 -17.00
N ASN A 273 10.76 -24.82 -17.32
CA ASN A 273 11.31 -23.79 -16.43
C ASN A 273 10.30 -22.66 -16.20
N LEU A 274 9.60 -22.21 -17.27
CA LEU A 274 8.57 -21.18 -17.17
C LEU A 274 7.42 -21.62 -16.24
N ILE A 275 6.93 -22.86 -16.41
CA ILE A 275 5.87 -23.43 -15.58
C ILE A 275 6.33 -23.49 -14.11
N LEU A 276 7.47 -24.12 -13.85
CA LEU A 276 8.01 -24.30 -12.49
C LEU A 276 8.29 -22.96 -11.80
N HIS A 277 8.74 -21.95 -12.53
CA HIS A 277 8.97 -20.63 -11.97
C HIS A 277 7.66 -19.95 -11.57
N ASN A 278 6.65 -19.97 -12.44
CA ASN A 278 5.35 -19.37 -12.13
C ASN A 278 4.64 -20.09 -10.98
N GLU A 279 4.70 -21.43 -10.94
CA GLU A 279 4.27 -22.21 -9.78
C GLU A 279 5.04 -21.80 -8.52
N GLY A 280 6.35 -21.57 -8.62
CA GLY A 280 7.19 -21.08 -7.53
C GLY A 280 6.74 -19.72 -7.00
N ARG A 281 6.40 -18.78 -7.90
CA ARG A 281 5.89 -17.44 -7.55
C ARG A 281 4.55 -17.50 -6.84
N GLU A 282 3.60 -18.27 -7.36
CA GLU A 282 2.29 -18.44 -6.73
C GLU A 282 2.42 -19.13 -5.35
N ASN A 283 3.26 -20.16 -5.25
CA ASN A 283 3.58 -20.81 -3.98
C ASN A 283 4.26 -19.86 -2.97
N ALA A 284 5.06 -18.90 -3.43
CA ALA A 284 5.63 -17.87 -2.59
C ALA A 284 4.56 -16.89 -2.11
N TRP A 285 3.69 -16.41 -3.02
CA TRP A 285 2.56 -15.53 -2.70
C TRP A 285 1.69 -16.10 -1.58
N ASN A 286 1.31 -17.37 -1.69
CA ASN A 286 0.44 -18.05 -0.73
C ASN A 286 1.07 -18.16 0.68
N LYS A 287 2.38 -17.94 0.82
CA LYS A 287 3.08 -17.97 2.10
C LYS A 287 3.25 -16.61 2.75
N PHE A 288 2.88 -15.51 2.09
CA PHE A 288 3.11 -14.16 2.60
C PHE A 288 2.43 -13.89 3.95
N PRO A 289 1.16 -14.25 4.19
CA PRO A 289 0.52 -14.03 5.48
C PRO A 289 1.32 -14.66 6.64
N ALA A 290 1.76 -15.91 6.45
CA ALA A 290 2.55 -16.65 7.43
C ALA A 290 3.99 -16.13 7.53
N LEU A 291 4.60 -15.75 6.39
CA LEU A 291 5.95 -15.18 6.34
C LEU A 291 6.05 -13.95 7.25
N PHE A 292 5.02 -13.10 7.25
CA PHE A 292 4.98 -11.85 8.00
C PHE A 292 4.33 -11.99 9.38
N ASN A 293 4.01 -13.21 9.83
CA ASN A 293 3.30 -13.47 11.09
C ASN A 293 1.99 -12.68 11.23
N LEU A 294 1.28 -12.44 10.13
CA LEU A 294 -0.01 -11.74 10.12
C LEU A 294 -1.19 -12.71 10.22
N ALA A 295 -1.11 -13.83 9.50
CA ALA A 295 -2.10 -14.91 9.54
C ALA A 295 -1.52 -16.21 8.98
N THR A 296 -2.27 -17.31 8.97
CA THR A 296 -1.80 -18.58 8.37
C THR A 296 -1.99 -18.57 6.85
N VAL A 297 -3.15 -18.10 6.39
CA VAL A 297 -3.53 -18.00 4.98
C VAL A 297 -4.13 -16.62 4.69
N TRP A 298 -4.30 -16.29 3.40
CA TRP A 298 -4.83 -15.00 2.97
C TRP A 298 -6.27 -14.75 3.45
N ASP A 299 -7.12 -15.79 3.44
CA ASP A 299 -8.53 -15.70 3.81
C ASP A 299 -8.77 -15.32 5.29
N ASP A 300 -7.74 -15.50 6.13
CA ASP A 300 -7.80 -15.16 7.56
C ASP A 300 -7.53 -13.65 7.81
N LEU A 301 -7.00 -12.92 6.82
CA LEU A 301 -6.71 -11.49 6.94
C LEU A 301 -8.01 -10.69 6.82
N LYS A 302 -8.34 -9.94 7.88
CA LYS A 302 -9.55 -9.11 7.93
C LYS A 302 -9.18 -7.65 8.12
N ASP A 303 -9.72 -6.80 7.27
CA ASP A 303 -9.61 -5.35 7.41
C ASP A 303 -10.49 -4.88 8.59
N ASP A 304 -9.94 -4.04 9.46
CA ASP A 304 -10.71 -3.38 10.50
C ASP A 304 -11.70 -2.41 9.85
N GLY A 305 -13.00 -2.57 10.15
CA GLY A 305 -14.01 -1.59 9.75
C GLY A 305 -14.67 -1.82 8.38
N VAL A 306 -14.79 -3.07 7.91
CA VAL A 306 -15.87 -3.39 6.97
C VAL A 306 -17.19 -3.19 7.71
N VAL A 307 -17.69 -1.95 7.75
CA VAL A 307 -19.04 -1.64 8.21
C VAL A 307 -19.97 -2.39 7.28
N ALA A 308 -20.50 -3.51 7.77
CA ALA A 308 -21.50 -4.31 7.08
C ALA A 308 -22.53 -3.36 6.46
N GLN A 309 -22.72 -3.44 5.14
CA GLN A 309 -23.83 -2.75 4.50
C GLN A 309 -25.11 -3.23 5.19
N ALA A 310 -25.84 -2.34 5.84
CA ALA A 310 -27.24 -2.61 6.12
C ALA A 310 -27.91 -2.89 4.77
N PRO A 311 -28.70 -3.97 4.62
CA PRO A 311 -29.38 -4.24 3.37
C PRO A 311 -30.27 -3.05 3.03
N ALA A 312 -30.21 -2.59 1.78
CA ALA A 312 -31.13 -1.60 1.27
C ALA A 312 -32.56 -2.09 1.53
N ALA A 313 -33.33 -1.28 2.27
CA ALA A 313 -34.77 -1.49 2.46
C ALA A 313 -35.53 -1.11 1.19
#